data_AF-X1PFR5-F1
#
_entry.id   AF-X1PFR5-F1
#
_cell.length_a   1.000
_cell.length_b   1.000
_cell.length_c   1.000
_cell.angle_alpha   90.00
_cell.angle_beta   90.00
_cell.angle_gamma   90.00
#
_symmetry.space_group_name_H-M   'P 1'
#
loop_
_entity.id
_entity.type
_entity.pdbx_description
1 polymer ?
#
loop_
_entity_poly.entity_id
_entity_poly.type
_entity_poly.pdbx_seq_one_letter_code
_entity_poly.pdbx_strand_id
1 'polypeptide(L)' 'MPILNYTTKIAAVRTISEVQNILAKHGAKATMTEYDDAGNAEALSFKVVTSHGELGFRLPINPEAIQ' A
#
# COMPACT_ATOMS: atom_id res chain seq x y z
N MET A 1 19.09 -10.40 22.32
CA MET A 1 19.02 -9.05 21.71
C MET A 1 17.59 -8.88 21.21
N PRO A 2 16.80 -7.95 21.77
CA PRO A 2 15.40 -7.83 21.38
C PRO A 2 15.33 -7.26 19.97
N ILE A 3 14.55 -7.93 19.14
CA ILE A 3 14.15 -7.48 17.80
C ILE A 3 13.50 -6.11 18.01
N LEU A 4 14.12 -5.06 17.47
CA LEU A 4 13.65 -3.69 17.59
C LEU A 4 12.20 -3.66 17.12
N ASN A 5 11.27 -3.35 18.02
CA ASN A 5 9.83 -3.39 17.79
C ASN A 5 9.46 -2.63 16.50
N TYR A 6 9.37 -3.35 15.38
CA TYR A 6 8.92 -2.88 14.07
C TYR A 6 7.39 -2.81 14.00
N THR A 7 6.73 -2.73 15.16
CA THR A 7 5.33 -2.29 15.23
C THR A 7 5.33 -0.79 14.97
N THR A 8 5.39 -0.40 13.70
CA THR A 8 5.12 0.98 13.33
C THR A 8 3.70 1.28 13.78
N LYS A 9 3.55 1.96 14.92
CA LYS A 9 2.33 2.67 15.36
C LYS A 9 1.97 3.82 14.42
N ILE A 10 2.44 3.77 13.17
CA ILE A 10 2.04 4.68 12.12
C ILE A 10 0.71 4.12 11.67
N ALA A 11 -0.38 4.86 11.91
CA ALA A 11 -1.70 4.49 11.42
C ALA A 11 -1.57 4.11 9.94
N ALA A 12 -2.02 2.91 9.57
CA ALA A 12 -1.88 2.37 8.22
C ALA A 12 -2.26 3.39 7.13
N VAL A 13 -3.27 4.22 7.43
CA VAL A 13 -3.73 5.36 6.62
C VAL A 13 -2.61 6.35 6.27
N ARG A 14 -1.75 6.73 7.23
CA ARG A 14 -0.64 7.67 7.01
C ARG A 14 0.43 7.05 6.10
N THR A 15 0.73 5.77 6.30
CA THR A 15 1.66 5.01 5.44
C THR A 15 1.09 4.87 4.03
N ILE A 16 -0.21 4.62 3.88
CA ILE A 16 -0.88 4.52 2.58
C ILE A 16 -0.78 5.84 1.81
N SER A 17 -1.01 6.99 2.45
CA SER A 17 -0.84 8.30 1.80
C SER A 17 0.59 8.55 1.34
N GLU A 18 1.60 8.17 2.12
CA GLU A 18 3.01 8.29 1.72
C GLU A 18 3.33 7.37 0.53
N VAL A 19 2.86 6.13 0.55
CA VAL A 19 3.03 5.17 -0.56
C VAL A 19 2.34 5.68 -1.82
N GLN A 20 1.10 6.18 -1.72
CA GLN A 20 0.38 6.77 -2.86
C GLN A 20 1.13 7.97 -3.45
N ASN A 21 1.72 8.82 -2.62
CA ASN A 21 2.49 9.98 -3.08
C ASN A 21 3.79 9.57 -3.80
N ILE A 22 4.48 8.54 -3.29
CA ILE A 22 5.65 7.95 -3.94
C ILE A 22 5.25 7.34 -5.29
N LEU A 23 4.16 6.56 -5.33
CA LEU A 23 3.64 5.93 -6.55
C LEU A 23 3.25 6.99 -7.59
N ALA A 24 2.56 8.05 -7.19
CA ALA A 24 2.18 9.15 -8.07
C ALA A 24 3.42 9.86 -8.68
N LYS A 25 4.45 10.10 -7.86
CA LYS A 25 5.74 10.65 -8.36
C LYS A 25 6.44 9.75 -9.37
N HIS A 26 6.25 8.43 -9.27
CA HIS A 26 6.85 7.43 -10.16
C HIS A 26 5.94 7.00 -11.32
N GLY A 27 4.88 7.77 -11.61
CA GLY A 27 4.07 7.58 -12.80
C GLY A 27 2.84 6.69 -12.62
N ALA A 28 2.46 6.36 -11.38
CA ALA A 28 1.15 5.78 -11.13
C ALA A 28 0.06 6.79 -11.50
N LYS A 29 -0.90 6.36 -12.31
CA LYS A 29 -2.04 7.18 -12.76
C LYS A 29 -3.30 6.98 -11.94
N ALA A 30 -3.39 5.84 -11.27
CA ALA A 30 -4.48 5.53 -10.35
C ALA A 30 -3.95 4.66 -9.21
N THR A 31 -4.46 4.92 -8.00
CA THR A 31 -4.24 4.10 -6.80
C THR A 31 -5.60 3.85 -6.16
N MET A 32 -5.87 2.62 -5.74
CA MET A 32 -7.10 2.18 -5.11
C MET A 32 -6.73 1.40 -3.86
N THR A 33 -7.30 1.77 -2.73
CA THR A 33 -7.11 1.05 -1.46
C THR A 33 -8.40 0.33 -1.13
N GLU A 34 -8.31 -0.98 -0.97
CA GLU A 34 -9.40 -1.85 -0.55
C GLU A 34 -9.37 -1.93 0.97
N TYR A 35 -10.54 -1.79 1.60
CA TYR A 35 -10.71 -1.89 3.04
C TYR A 35 -11.63 -3.06 3.36
N ASP A 36 -11.34 -3.77 4.45
CA ASP A 36 -12.19 -4.82 5.01
C ASP A 36 -13.44 -4.23 5.71
N ASP A 37 -14.34 -5.11 6.16
CA ASP A 37 -15.56 -4.72 6.88
C ASP A 37 -15.28 -4.02 8.23
N ALA A 38 -14.06 -4.13 8.75
CA ALA A 38 -13.61 -3.48 9.98
C ALA A 38 -12.92 -2.12 9.72
N GLY A 39 -12.77 -1.71 8.45
CA GLY A 39 -12.12 -0.47 8.04
C GLY A 39 -10.59 -0.53 7.99
N ASN A 40 -9.98 -1.72 8.05
CA ASN A 40 -8.55 -1.91 7.84
C ASN A 40 -8.24 -2.06 6.36
N ALA A 41 -7.08 -1.57 5.91
CA ALA A 41 -6.68 -1.74 4.53
C ALA A 41 -6.28 -3.20 4.25
N GLU A 42 -6.98 -3.85 3.32
CA GLU A 42 -6.78 -5.24 2.90
C GLU A 42 -5.89 -5.35 1.66
N ALA A 43 -5.93 -4.34 0.77
CA ALA A 43 -5.06 -4.32 -0.41
C ALA A 43 -4.81 -2.91 -0.94
N LEU A 44 -3.68 -2.73 -1.61
CA LEU A 44 -3.35 -1.53 -2.39
C LEU A 44 -3.15 -1.92 -3.85
N SER A 45 -4.02 -1.41 -4.71
CA SER A 45 -3.95 -1.57 -6.16
C SER A 45 -3.51 -0.28 -6.83
N PHE A 46 -2.64 -0.34 -7.84
CA PHE A 46 -2.23 0.84 -8.59
C PHE A 46 -1.94 0.52 -10.05
N LYS A 47 -2.12 1.53 -10.92
CA LYS A 47 -1.82 1.43 -12.35
C LYS A 47 -0.68 2.35 -12.73
N VAL A 48 0.29 1.83 -13.46
CA VAL A 48 1.43 2.59 -14.00
C VAL A 48 1.34 2.58 -15.52
N VAL A 49 1.55 3.74 -16.16
CA VAL A 49 1.61 3.82 -17.63
C VAL A 49 3.06 3.63 -18.05
N THR A 50 3.31 2.60 -18.84
CA THR A 50 4.62 2.31 -19.42
C THR A 50 4.59 2.51 -20.93
N SER A 51 5.76 2.49 -21.58
CA SER A 51 5.86 2.53 -23.05
C SER A 51 5.14 1.37 -23.76
N HIS A 52 4.81 0.31 -23.03
CA HIS A 52 4.12 -0.88 -23.54
C HIS A 52 2.63 -0.91 -23.17
N GLY A 53 2.11 0.13 -22.52
CA GLY A 53 0.71 0.23 -22.09
C GLY A 53 0.52 0.38 -20.58
N GLU A 54 -0.74 0.34 -20.16
CA GLU A 54 -1.11 0.38 -18.74
C GLU A 54 -0.84 -0.96 -18.05
N LEU A 55 -0.10 -0.93 -16.96
CA LEU A 55 0.18 -2.10 -16.14
C LEU A 55 -0.44 -1.92 -14.75
N GLY A 56 -1.30 -2.86 -14.35
CA GLY A 56 -1.94 -2.87 -13.03
C GLY A 56 -1.22 -3.78 -12.06
N PHE A 57 -0.99 -3.30 -10.85
CA PHE A 57 -0.41 -4.04 -9.73
C PHE A 57 -1.39 -4.08 -8.56
N ARG A 58 -1.47 -5.23 -7.88
CA ARG A 58 -2.23 -5.41 -6.63
C ARG A 58 -1.32 -5.97 -5.56
N LEU A 59 -1.18 -5.23 -4.48
CA LEU A 59 -0.40 -5.60 -3.30
C LEU A 59 -1.37 -5.96 -2.18
N PRO A 60 -1.52 -7.26 -1.82
CA PRO A 60 -2.30 -7.64 -0.66
C PRO A 60 -1.60 -7.16 0.61
N ILE A 61 -2.35 -6.58 1.53
CA ILE A 61 -1.90 -6.17 2.86
C ILE A 61 -2.36 -7.26 3.83
N ASN A 62 -1.42 -7.99 4.42
CA ASN A 62 -1.72 -8.96 5.45
C ASN A 62 -1.29 -8.41 6.82
N PRO A 63 -2.22 -7.81 7.60
CA PRO A 63 -1.90 -7.32 8.94
C PRO A 63 -1.59 -8.44 9.93
N GLU A 64 -2.01 -9.70 9.68
CA GLU A 64 -1.71 -10.86 10.53
C GLU A 64 -0.33 -11.46 10.27
N ALA A 65 0.33 -11.13 9.16
CA ALA A 65 1.68 -11.62 8.85
C ALA A 65 2.79 -11.01 9.73
N ILE A 66 2.42 -10.11 10.66
CA ILE A 66 3.30 -9.51 11.65
C ILE A 66 2.85 -10.01 13.03
N GLN A 67 3.31 -11.21 13.39
CA GLN A 67 3.15 -11.77 14.73
C GLN A 67 4.52 -11.98 15.40
#